data_AF-A0A0R0AJA8-F1
#
_entry.id   AF-A0A0R0AJA8-F1
#
_cell.length_a   1.000
_cell.length_b   1.000
_cell.length_c   1.000
_cell.angle_alpha   90.00
_cell.angle_beta   90.00
_cell.angle_gamma   90.00
#
_symmetry.space_group_name_H-M   'P 1'
#
loop_
_entity.id
_entity.type
_entity.pdbx_description
1 polymer ?
#
loop_
_entity_poly.entity_id
_entity_poly.type
_entity_poly.pdbx_seq_one_letter_code
_entity_poly.pdbx_strand_id
1 'polypeptide(L)'
;MNHGNDLPDEQDEWLAQERGMLAARGSGSITSDAMAERYRVLCEVLASAPVAEPPADFAAAVSARIARRDAAVERVMTKVLLCALVVSIIAVAGLYGGQVLEVFRARLSADSMTALFLALGCVAITWAIRFGSEIVRDGGQASA
;
A
#
# COMPACT_ATOMS: atom_id res chain seq x y z
N MET A 1 8.96 -28.62 21.56
CA MET A 1 8.13 -28.47 20.35
C MET A 1 8.43 -27.10 19.76
N ASN A 2 8.94 -27.06 18.54
CA ASN A 2 9.47 -25.87 17.88
C ASN A 2 8.41 -25.41 16.86
N HIS A 3 7.62 -24.38 17.17
CA HIS A 3 6.51 -23.88 16.32
C HIS A 3 6.97 -22.86 15.26
N GLY A 4 8.18 -23.02 14.73
CA GLY A 4 8.91 -21.93 14.08
C GLY A 4 8.76 -21.76 12.57
N ASN A 5 8.43 -22.79 11.78
CA ASN A 5 8.65 -22.76 10.31
C ASN A 5 7.58 -23.45 9.43
N ASP A 6 6.40 -23.78 9.94
CA ASP A 6 5.39 -24.55 9.16
C ASP A 6 4.30 -23.67 8.52
N LEU A 7 4.50 -22.36 8.39
CA LEU A 7 3.62 -21.55 7.55
C LEU A 7 3.99 -21.86 6.09
N PRO A 8 3.05 -22.30 5.25
CA PRO A 8 3.27 -22.40 3.81
C PRO A 8 3.83 -21.08 3.29
N ASP A 9 4.65 -21.12 2.24
CA ASP A 9 5.01 -19.91 1.51
C ASP A 9 3.72 -19.14 1.17
N GLU A 10 3.70 -17.82 1.37
CA GLU A 10 2.52 -16.98 1.08
C GLU A 10 2.06 -17.20 -0.37
N GLN A 11 3.01 -17.48 -1.26
CA GLN A 11 2.75 -17.84 -2.65
C GLN A 11 2.01 -19.18 -2.80
N ASP A 12 2.40 -20.20 -2.05
CA ASP A 12 1.78 -21.53 -2.07
C ASP A 12 0.39 -21.50 -1.45
N GLU A 13 0.23 -20.73 -0.36
CA GLU A 13 -1.06 -20.50 0.28
C GLU A 13 -2.03 -19.77 -0.66
N TRP A 14 -1.57 -18.70 -1.33
CA TRP A 14 -2.37 -17.97 -2.32
C TRP A 14 -2.78 -18.89 -3.48
N LEU A 15 -1.86 -19.70 -4.01
CA LEU A 15 -2.17 -20.66 -5.08
C LEU A 15 -3.16 -21.73 -4.64
N ALA A 16 -3.12 -22.16 -3.38
CA ALA A 16 -4.11 -23.09 -2.83
C ALA A 16 -5.49 -22.43 -2.70
N GLN A 17 -5.56 -21.16 -2.28
CA GLN A 17 -6.79 -20.37 -2.21
C GLN A 17 -7.42 -20.19 -3.60
N GLU A 18 -6.62 -19.75 -4.58
CA GLU A 18 -7.05 -19.53 -5.97
C GLU A 18 -7.61 -20.83 -6.57
N ARG A 19 -6.90 -21.96 -6.38
CA ARG A 19 -7.34 -23.28 -6.84
C ARG A 19 -8.63 -23.74 -6.16
N GLY A 20 -8.74 -23.57 -4.85
CA GLY A 20 -9.95 -23.91 -4.09
C GLY A 20 -11.17 -23.10 -4.54
N MET A 21 -10.99 -21.79 -4.76
CA MET A 21 -12.05 -20.90 -5.28
C MET A 21 -12.50 -21.31 -6.68
N LEU A 22 -11.56 -21.57 -7.60
CA LEU A 22 -11.87 -21.99 -8.98
C LEU A 22 -12.58 -23.35 -8.99
N ALA A 23 -12.15 -24.29 -8.13
CA ALA A 23 -12.81 -25.59 -7.98
C ALA A 23 -14.27 -25.45 -7.49
N ALA A 24 -14.51 -24.59 -6.49
CA ALA A 24 -15.86 -24.33 -5.97
C ALA A 24 -16.79 -23.65 -7.01
N ARG A 25 -16.21 -22.90 -7.97
CA ARG A 25 -16.95 -22.29 -9.10
C ARG A 25 -17.16 -23.24 -10.28
N GLY A 26 -16.64 -24.47 -10.21
CA GLY A 26 -16.71 -25.45 -11.30
C GLY A 26 -15.77 -25.18 -12.48
N SER A 27 -14.86 -24.21 -12.36
CA SER A 27 -13.86 -23.85 -13.39
C SER A 27 -12.46 -24.42 -13.12
N GLY A 28 -12.26 -25.08 -11.98
CA GLY A 28 -10.98 -25.65 -11.55
C GLY A 28 -10.86 -27.15 -11.74
N SER A 29 -9.63 -27.66 -11.77
CA SER A 29 -9.34 -29.10 -11.72
C SER A 29 -9.42 -29.62 -10.28
N ILE A 30 -10.03 -30.79 -10.08
CA ILE A 30 -9.99 -31.50 -8.78
C ILE A 30 -8.54 -31.91 -8.53
N THR A 31 -7.89 -31.18 -7.64
CA THR A 31 -6.47 -31.35 -7.33
C THR A 31 -6.34 -32.15 -6.03
N SER A 32 -5.34 -33.02 -5.90
CA SER A 32 -5.13 -33.84 -4.68
C SER A 32 -4.52 -33.06 -3.50
N ASP A 33 -4.50 -31.73 -3.60
CA ASP A 33 -3.94 -30.83 -2.60
C ASP A 33 -4.96 -30.63 -1.47
N ALA A 34 -4.59 -31.12 -0.28
CA ALA A 34 -5.41 -30.99 0.91
C ALA A 34 -5.67 -29.53 1.32
N MET A 35 -4.79 -28.58 0.99
CA MET A 35 -5.03 -27.16 1.26
C MET A 35 -6.06 -26.56 0.31
N ALA A 36 -5.92 -26.82 -0.98
CA ALA A 36 -6.90 -26.36 -1.98
C ALA A 36 -8.30 -26.92 -1.70
N GLU A 37 -8.38 -28.17 -1.22
CA GLU A 37 -9.65 -28.81 -0.85
C GLU A 37 -10.31 -28.13 0.36
N ARG A 38 -9.53 -27.74 1.39
CA ARG A 38 -10.07 -26.96 2.51
C ARG A 38 -10.62 -25.61 2.04
N TYR A 39 -9.92 -24.94 1.13
CA TYR A 39 -10.39 -23.68 0.55
C TYR A 39 -11.63 -23.85 -0.33
N ARG A 40 -11.74 -24.96 -1.08
CA ARG A 40 -12.96 -25.30 -1.84
C ARG A 40 -14.17 -25.42 -0.92
N VAL A 41 -14.06 -26.22 0.15
CA VAL A 41 -15.14 -26.39 1.14
C VAL A 41 -15.50 -25.06 1.79
N LEU A 42 -14.51 -24.24 2.15
CA LEU A 42 -14.76 -22.91 2.70
C LEU A 42 -15.55 -22.04 1.72
N CYS A 43 -15.18 -22.01 0.44
CA CYS A 43 -15.90 -21.27 -0.59
C CYS A 43 -17.34 -21.75 -0.75
N GLU A 44 -17.59 -23.06 -0.69
CA GLU A 44 -18.95 -23.62 -0.75
C GLU A 44 -19.80 -23.23 0.46
N VAL A 45 -19.21 -23.24 1.66
CA VAL A 45 -19.88 -22.78 2.88
C VAL A 45 -20.20 -21.29 2.79
N LEU A 46 -19.27 -20.46 2.31
CA LEU A 46 -19.49 -19.02 2.14
C LEU A 46 -20.53 -18.69 1.07
N ALA A 47 -20.67 -19.54 0.05
CA ALA A 47 -21.69 -19.41 -0.99
C ALA A 47 -23.08 -19.89 -0.52
N SER A 48 -23.14 -20.71 0.54
CA SER A 48 -24.39 -21.20 1.10
C SER A 48 -25.17 -20.10 1.83
N ALA A 49 -26.49 -20.23 1.88
CA ALA A 49 -27.33 -19.27 2.58
C ALA A 49 -26.96 -19.22 4.08
N PRO A 50 -26.78 -18.03 4.67
CA PRO A 50 -26.41 -17.92 6.07
C PRO A 50 -27.51 -18.50 6.97
N VAL A 51 -27.10 -19.26 7.98
CA VAL A 51 -28.01 -19.95 8.93
C VAL A 51 -28.81 -18.96 9.78
N ALA A 52 -28.29 -17.74 9.96
CA ALA A 52 -28.95 -16.66 10.69
C ALA A 52 -28.69 -15.33 10.00
N GLU A 53 -29.65 -14.41 10.14
CA GLU A 53 -29.49 -13.05 9.65
C GLU A 53 -28.37 -12.34 10.42
N PRO A 54 -27.43 -11.66 9.73
CA PRO A 54 -26.37 -10.93 10.40
C PRO A 54 -26.96 -9.75 11.21
N PRO A 55 -26.25 -9.29 12.25
CA PRO A 55 -26.63 -8.07 12.96
C PRO A 55 -26.81 -6.88 12.00
N ALA A 56 -27.75 -5.98 12.31
CA ALA A 56 -28.08 -4.84 11.46
C ALA A 56 -26.87 -3.93 11.14
N ASP A 57 -25.86 -3.92 12.01
CA ASP A 57 -24.63 -3.14 11.90
C ASP A 57 -23.43 -3.94 11.36
N PHE A 58 -23.62 -5.21 10.97
CA PHE A 58 -22.54 -6.10 10.52
C PHE A 58 -21.70 -5.49 9.40
N ALA A 59 -22.35 -5.00 8.34
CA ALA A 59 -21.67 -4.40 7.20
C ALA A 59 -20.88 -3.13 7.59
N ALA A 60 -21.42 -2.33 8.52
CA ALA A 60 -20.75 -1.15 9.04
C ALA A 60 -19.54 -1.52 9.92
N ALA A 61 -19.67 -2.52 10.79
CA ALA A 61 -18.58 -2.99 11.65
C ALA A 61 -17.44 -3.62 10.84
N VAL A 62 -17.76 -4.43 9.83
CA VAL A 62 -16.78 -5.05 8.94
C VAL A 62 -16.07 -4.00 8.09
N SER A 63 -16.81 -3.09 7.46
CA SER A 63 -16.21 -2.03 6.64
C SER A 63 -15.31 -1.11 7.47
N ALA A 64 -15.72 -0.71 8.67
CA ALA A 64 -14.87 0.07 9.58
C ALA A 64 -13.59 -0.68 9.99
N ARG A 65 -13.66 -2.01 10.16
CA ARG A 65 -12.49 -2.81 10.51
C ARG A 65 -11.51 -2.95 9.34
N ILE A 66 -12.02 -3.13 8.13
CA ILE A 66 -11.21 -3.22 6.90
C ILE A 66 -10.56 -1.85 6.62
N ALA A 67 -11.35 -0.77 6.63
CA ALA A 67 -10.87 0.58 6.38
C ALA A 67 -9.72 1.00 7.32
N ARG A 68 -9.79 0.62 8.61
CA ARG A 68 -8.70 0.87 9.56
C ARG A 68 -7.40 0.16 9.21
N ARG A 69 -7.48 -1.10 8.75
CA ARG A 69 -6.29 -1.88 8.35
C ARG A 69 -5.71 -1.36 7.04
N ASP A 70 -6.56 -1.09 6.06
CA ASP A 70 -6.16 -0.60 4.76
C ASP A 70 -5.46 0.76 4.87
N ALA A 71 -6.06 1.69 5.61
CA ALA A 71 -5.45 2.99 5.90
C ALA A 71 -4.11 2.89 6.65
N ALA A 72 -3.86 1.82 7.42
CA ALA A 72 -2.57 1.61 8.07
C ALA A 72 -1.50 1.16 7.04
N VAL A 73 -1.85 0.23 6.17
CA VAL A 73 -0.96 -0.28 5.11
C VAL A 73 -0.64 0.81 4.10
N GLU A 74 -1.66 1.52 3.63
CA GLU A 74 -1.52 2.65 2.71
C GLU A 74 -0.57 3.72 3.29
N ARG A 75 -0.73 4.07 4.56
CA ARG A 75 0.16 5.05 5.22
C ARG A 75 1.60 4.58 5.31
N VAL A 76 1.84 3.29 5.57
CA VAL A 76 3.20 2.75 5.60
C VAL A 76 3.81 2.74 4.19
N MET A 77 3.07 2.27 3.19
CA MET A 77 3.53 2.24 1.80
C MET A 77 3.81 3.64 1.25
N THR A 78 2.93 4.61 1.48
CA THR A 78 3.14 6.00 1.06
C THR A 78 4.39 6.60 1.72
N LYS A 79 4.65 6.29 3.01
CA LYS A 79 5.88 6.74 3.67
C LYS A 79 7.13 6.12 3.05
N VAL A 80 7.11 4.81 2.79
CA VAL A 80 8.24 4.10 2.16
C VAL A 80 8.51 4.67 0.76
N LEU A 81 7.46 4.84 -0.05
CA LEU A 81 7.56 5.40 -1.39
C LEU A 81 8.08 6.84 -1.37
N LEU A 82 7.61 7.67 -0.44
CA LEU A 82 8.11 9.03 -0.28
C LEU A 82 9.60 9.05 0.11
N CYS A 83 10.01 8.22 1.07
CA CYS A 83 11.41 8.10 1.44
C CYS A 83 12.27 7.67 0.25
N ALA A 84 11.82 6.66 -0.51
CA ALA A 84 12.51 6.21 -1.72
C ALA A 84 12.60 7.30 -2.79
N LEU A 85 11.54 8.09 -2.97
CA LEU A 85 11.51 9.23 -3.88
C LEU A 85 12.52 10.31 -3.46
N VAL A 86 12.53 10.70 -2.18
CA VAL A 86 13.47 11.71 -1.65
C VAL A 86 14.91 11.25 -1.84
N VAL A 87 15.22 10.00 -1.50
CA VAL A 87 16.56 9.43 -1.69
C VAL A 87 16.95 9.45 -3.17
N SER A 88 16.03 9.10 -4.06
CA SER A 88 16.25 9.12 -5.51
C SER A 88 16.51 10.54 -6.03
N ILE A 89 15.75 11.53 -5.57
CA ILE A 89 15.96 12.94 -5.92
C ILE A 89 17.34 13.41 -5.48
N ILE A 90 17.76 13.09 -4.25
CA ILE A 90 19.09 13.46 -3.73
C ILE A 90 20.19 12.78 -4.56
N ALA A 91 20.04 11.50 -4.88
CA ALA A 91 21.00 10.77 -5.68
C ALA A 91 21.13 11.36 -7.10
N VAL A 92 20.02 11.62 -7.77
CA VAL A 92 20.00 12.23 -9.11
C VAL A 92 20.59 13.65 -9.08
N ALA A 93 20.23 14.45 -8.08
CA ALA A 93 20.80 15.79 -7.90
C ALA A 93 22.31 15.74 -7.63
N GLY A 94 22.80 14.76 -6.88
CA GLY A 94 24.23 14.57 -6.63
C GLY A 94 25.01 14.16 -7.89
N LEU A 95 24.44 13.26 -8.70
CA LEU A 95 25.10 12.73 -9.90
C LEU A 95 25.04 13.69 -11.09
N TYR A 96 23.90 14.36 -11.29
CA TYR A 96 23.62 15.13 -12.50
C TYR A 96 23.35 16.62 -12.24
N GLY A 97 23.21 17.03 -10.97
CA GLY A 97 22.80 18.39 -10.63
C GLY A 97 23.72 19.46 -11.20
N GLY A 98 25.04 19.23 -11.20
CA GLY A 98 26.00 20.16 -11.80
C GLY A 98 25.79 20.36 -13.30
N GLN A 99 25.58 19.29 -14.06
CA GLN A 99 25.34 19.35 -15.50
C GLN A 99 24.02 20.05 -15.82
N VAL A 100 22.98 19.73 -15.05
CA VAL A 100 21.67 20.37 -15.14
C VAL A 100 21.78 21.87 -14.84
N LEU A 101 22.53 22.26 -13.80
CA LEU A 101 22.73 23.66 -13.43
C LEU A 101 23.45 24.44 -14.54
N GLU A 102 24.47 23.86 -15.16
CA GLU A 102 25.21 24.50 -16.26
C GLU A 102 24.33 24.71 -17.50
N VAL A 103 23.47 23.74 -17.85
CA VAL A 103 22.48 23.91 -18.93
C VAL A 103 21.51 25.04 -18.62
N PHE A 104 21.04 25.15 -17.37
CA PHE A 104 20.17 26.25 -16.97
C PHE A 104 20.90 27.59 -16.96
N ARG A 105 22.17 27.65 -16.54
CA ARG A 105 22.99 28.87 -16.59
C ARG A 105 23.22 29.37 -18.02
N ALA A 106 23.37 28.44 -18.96
CA ALA A 106 23.53 28.78 -20.37
C ALA A 106 22.25 29.33 -21.03
N ARG A 107 21.08 29.13 -20.41
CA ARG A 107 19.76 29.45 -21.00
C ARG A 107 18.97 30.51 -20.25
N LEU A 108 19.22 30.72 -18.96
CA LEU A 108 18.50 31.67 -18.12
C LEU A 108 19.46 32.72 -17.53
N SER A 109 18.95 33.94 -17.37
CA SER A 109 19.62 34.95 -16.56
C SER A 109 19.64 34.53 -15.08
N ALA A 110 20.59 35.06 -14.32
CA ALA A 110 20.71 34.78 -12.89
C ALA A 110 19.42 35.12 -12.10
N ASP A 111 18.72 36.19 -12.50
CA ASP A 111 17.45 36.62 -11.90
C ASP A 111 16.31 35.63 -12.19
N SER A 112 16.23 35.10 -13.42
CA SER A 112 15.21 34.08 -13.75
C SER A 112 15.49 32.75 -13.06
N MET A 113 16.77 32.40 -12.88
CA MET A 113 17.17 31.18 -12.17
C MET A 113 16.81 31.25 -10.67
N THR A 114 17.11 32.37 -10.01
CA THR A 114 16.76 32.57 -8.60
C THR A 114 15.24 32.58 -8.38
N ALA A 115 14.49 33.25 -9.26
CA ALA A 115 13.03 33.23 -9.22
C ALA A 115 12.45 31.82 -9.41
N LEU A 116 13.02 31.02 -10.32
CA LEU A 116 12.62 29.63 -10.54
C LEU A 116 12.83 28.77 -9.28
N PHE A 117 14.03 28.82 -8.69
CA PHE A 117 14.33 28.05 -7.48
C PHE A 117 13.50 28.49 -6.28
N LEU A 118 13.22 29.79 -6.15
CA LEU A 118 12.36 30.31 -5.09
C LEU A 118 10.91 29.83 -5.26
N ALA A 119 10.38 29.86 -6.48
CA ALA A 119 9.04 29.33 -6.77
C ALA A 119 8.96 27.83 -6.50
N LEU A 120 9.96 27.07 -6.94
CA LEU A 120 10.02 25.62 -6.73
C LEU A 120 10.16 25.27 -5.24
N GLY A 121 10.97 26.03 -4.50
CA GLY A 121 11.08 25.94 -3.05
C GLY A 121 9.77 26.27 -2.34
N CYS A 122 9.05 27.30 -2.77
CA CYS A 122 7.77 27.69 -2.18
C CYS A 122 6.69 26.61 -2.38
N VAL A 123 6.63 26.03 -3.58
CA VAL A 123 5.75 24.88 -3.87
C VAL A 123 6.12 23.68 -3.00
N ALA A 124 7.42 23.37 -2.90
CA ALA A 124 7.91 22.25 -2.09
C ALA A 124 7.58 22.44 -0.59
N ILE A 125 7.78 23.64 -0.04
CA ILE A 125 7.46 23.95 1.36
C ILE A 125 5.95 23.89 1.60
N THR A 126 5.14 24.44 0.69
CA THR A 126 3.67 24.38 0.79
C THR A 126 3.18 22.94 0.81
N TRP A 127 3.74 22.09 -0.06
CA TRP A 127 3.48 20.65 -0.07
C TRP A 127 3.94 19.97 1.21
N ALA A 128 5.14 20.27 1.71
CA ALA A 128 5.69 19.67 2.92
C ALA A 128 4.88 20.03 4.17
N ILE A 129 4.39 21.27 4.29
CA ILE A 129 3.52 21.69 5.39
C ILE A 129 2.18 20.96 5.33
N ARG A 130 1.57 20.88 4.14
CA ARG A 130 0.31 20.18 3.95
C ARG A 130 0.43 18.70 4.30
N PHE A 131 1.44 18.04 3.75
CA PHE A 131 1.69 16.61 3.97
C PHE A 131 2.12 16.31 5.41
N GLY A 132 2.94 17.18 6.03
CA GLY A 132 3.32 17.07 7.43
C GLY A 132 2.14 17.23 8.38
N SER A 133 1.20 18.13 8.07
CA SER A 133 -0.02 18.31 8.87
C SER A 133 -0.94 17.08 8.86
N GLU A 134 -1.01 16.38 7.73
CA GLU A 134 -1.76 15.13 7.61
C GLU A 134 -1.10 14.01 8.41
N ILE A 135 0.24 13.91 8.39
CA ILE A 135 1.00 12.93 9.19
C ILE A 135 0.83 13.16 10.70
N VAL A 136 0.91 14.42 11.16
CA VAL A 136 0.80 14.76 12.60
C VAL A 136 -0.62 14.53 13.11
N ARG A 137 -1.65 14.88 12.32
CA ARG A 137 -3.05 14.68 12.70
C ARG A 137 -3.41 13.20 12.86
N ASP A 138 -2.79 12.35 12.06
CA ASP A 138 -2.95 10.90 12.11
C ASP A 138 -2.19 10.22 13.27
N GLY A 139 -1.07 10.79 13.70
CA GLY A 139 -0.34 10.32 14.89
C GLY A 139 -1.07 10.65 16.21
N GLY A 140 -1.83 11.75 16.24
CA GLY A 140 -2.61 12.16 17.41
C GLY A 140 -3.84 11.30 17.70
N GLN A 141 -4.40 10.60 16.70
CA GLN A 141 -5.57 9.73 16.89
C GLN A 141 -5.22 8.30 17.34
N ALA A 142 -3.93 7.92 17.34
CA ALA A 142 -3.49 6.59 17.80
C ALA A 142 -3.18 6.53 19.31
N SER A 143 -3.34 7.65 20.03
CA SER A 143 -2.97 7.79 21.46
C SER A 143 -4.14 8.21 22.37
N ALA A 144 -5.37 8.19 21.86
CA ALA A 144 -6.61 8.36 22.63
C ALA A 144 -7.50 7.12 22.44
#